data_AF-A0A969QQC7-F1
#
_entry.id   AF-A0A969QQC7-F1
#
_cell.length_a   1.000
_cell.length_b   1.000
_cell.length_c   1.000
_cell.angle_alpha   90.00
_cell.angle_beta   90.00
_cell.angle_gamma   90.00
#
_symmetry.space_group_name_H-M   'P 1'
#
loop_
_entity.id
_entity.type
_entity.pdbx_description
1 polymer ?
#
loop_
_entity_poly.entity_id
_entity_poly.type
_entity_poly.pdbx_seq_one_letter_code
_entity_poly.pdbx_strand_id
1 'polypeptide(L)'
;MYDDRFRQLTTSKNLIIVLPWHRTSSSEFKTEFERSAEIYFGLKDKGNNLNWKTAMSYDATQALAEGLRQASSNACAIQTLVPSIFNDCLRKNLLMALKGELNQPNGFSAMSAVGKNGVRFDENGDRKSAKVDGVEGIGVFVEICSKVDGEGLNFRHVEECSS
;
A
#
# COMPACT_ATOMS: atom_id res chain seq x y z
N MET A 1 -38.15 -6.28 19.72
CA MET A 1 -37.75 -6.06 18.32
C MET A 1 -36.23 -6.13 18.31
N TYR A 2 -35.67 -7.31 18.04
CA TYR A 2 -34.22 -7.54 18.11
C TYR A 2 -33.57 -6.91 16.87
N ASP A 3 -32.55 -6.09 17.10
CA ASP A 3 -31.79 -5.31 16.12
C ASP A 3 -31.07 -6.23 15.12
N ASP A 4 -31.46 -6.18 13.84
CA ASP A 4 -30.88 -6.98 12.74
C ASP A 4 -29.36 -6.81 12.61
N ARG A 5 -28.79 -5.73 13.15
CA ARG A 5 -27.33 -5.53 13.20
C ARG A 5 -26.64 -6.60 14.04
N PHE A 6 -27.25 -7.07 15.14
CA PHE A 6 -26.66 -8.15 15.96
C PHE A 6 -26.66 -9.52 15.26
N ARG A 7 -27.61 -9.77 14.36
CA ARG A 7 -27.60 -10.99 13.54
C ARG A 7 -26.49 -10.98 12.50
N GLN A 8 -26.24 -9.87 11.80
CA GLN A 8 -25.12 -9.78 10.85
C GLN A 8 -23.74 -9.93 11.54
N LEU A 9 -23.61 -9.45 12.78
CA LEU A 9 -22.37 -9.53 13.56
C LEU A 9 -21.99 -10.97 13.97
N THR A 10 -22.97 -11.86 14.16
CA THR A 10 -22.72 -13.27 14.54
C THR A 10 -22.40 -14.16 13.33
N THR A 11 -22.90 -13.83 12.14
CA THR A 11 -22.63 -14.60 10.90
C THR A 11 -21.25 -14.32 10.29
N SER A 12 -20.58 -13.24 10.71
CA SER A 12 -19.30 -12.81 10.13
C SER A 12 -18.07 -13.28 10.92
N LYS A 13 -18.27 -13.92 12.08
CA LYS A 13 -17.17 -14.56 12.84
C LYS A 13 -16.52 -15.64 11.96
N ASN A 14 -15.20 -15.74 12.03
CA ASN A 14 -14.39 -16.68 11.25
C ASN A 14 -14.37 -16.40 9.74
N LEU A 15 -14.86 -15.23 9.30
CA LEU A 15 -14.64 -14.80 7.92
C LEU A 15 -13.18 -14.36 7.76
N ILE A 16 -12.44 -15.10 6.95
CA ILE A 16 -11.07 -14.76 6.55
C ILE A 16 -11.15 -13.96 5.25
N ILE A 17 -10.52 -12.80 5.25
CA ILE A 17 -10.42 -11.91 4.09
C ILE A 17 -8.96 -11.71 3.75
N VAL A 18 -8.63 -11.76 2.46
CA VAL A 18 -7.30 -11.39 1.96
C VAL A 18 -7.34 -9.92 1.58
N LEU A 19 -6.46 -9.11 2.19
CA LEU A 19 -6.32 -7.70 1.90
C LEU A 19 -4.91 -7.40 1.37
N PRO A 20 -4.74 -6.50 0.39
CA PRO A 20 -3.42 -6.16 -0.14
C PRO A 20 -2.54 -5.40 0.87
N TRP A 21 -3.15 -4.89 1.94
CA TRP A 21 -2.47 -4.25 3.06
C TRP A 21 -3.38 -4.28 4.28
N HIS A 22 -2.80 -4.50 5.46
CA HIS A 22 -3.46 -4.33 6.74
C HIS A 22 -2.55 -3.54 7.67
N ARG A 23 -3.17 -2.74 8.54
CA ARG A 23 -2.46 -1.92 9.52
C ARG A 23 -1.79 -2.78 10.57
N THR A 24 -0.71 -2.29 11.13
CA THR A 24 -0.04 -2.92 12.26
C THR A 24 -0.83 -2.66 13.54
N SER A 25 -1.06 -3.71 14.33
CA SER A 25 -1.78 -3.64 15.61
C SER A 25 -0.93 -2.97 16.71
N SER A 26 0.40 -3.12 16.64
CA SER A 26 1.35 -2.57 17.61
C SER A 26 1.93 -1.23 17.18
N SER A 27 2.01 -0.28 18.13
CA SER A 27 2.65 1.03 17.92
C SER A 27 4.16 0.95 17.66
N GLU A 28 4.82 -0.11 18.13
CA GLU A 28 6.26 -0.31 17.99
C GLU A 28 6.65 -0.65 16.54
N PHE A 29 5.78 -1.36 15.83
CA PHE A 29 6.01 -1.85 14.48
C PHE A 29 5.37 -0.99 13.38
N LYS A 30 4.86 0.20 13.73
CA LYS A 30 4.25 1.11 12.76
C LYS A 30 5.21 1.45 11.63
N THR A 31 4.72 1.44 10.40
CA THR A 31 5.49 1.92 9.25
C THR A 31 5.57 3.46 9.27
N GLU A 32 6.51 4.02 8.50
CA GLU A 32 6.60 5.48 8.33
C GLU A 32 5.28 6.05 7.79
N PHE A 33 4.65 5.35 6.83
CA PHE A 33 3.34 5.67 6.30
C PHE A 33 2.28 5.77 7.40
N GLU A 34 2.18 4.77 8.28
CA GLU A 34 1.19 4.76 9.37
C GLU A 34 1.41 5.93 10.33
N ARG A 35 2.67 6.20 10.72
CA ARG A 35 3.01 7.33 11.59
C ARG A 35 2.66 8.67 10.95
N SER A 36 3.01 8.88 9.68
CA SER A 36 2.70 10.11 8.95
C SER A 36 1.20 10.29 8.77
N ALA A 37 0.46 9.24 8.43
CA ALA A 37 -0.99 9.29 8.28
C ALA A 37 -1.68 9.68 9.59
N GLU A 38 -1.22 9.17 10.74
CA GLU A 38 -1.77 9.56 12.04
C GLU A 38 -1.58 11.04 12.34
N ILE A 39 -0.41 11.58 12.00
CA ILE A 39 -0.09 13.00 12.20
C ILE A 39 -0.93 13.88 11.27
N TYR A 40 -0.94 13.60 9.96
CA TYR A 40 -1.56 14.48 8.96
C TYR A 40 -3.09 14.40 8.96
N PHE A 41 -3.67 13.23 9.23
CA PHE A 41 -5.12 13.04 9.22
C PHE A 41 -5.75 13.07 10.62
N GLY A 42 -4.96 13.28 11.67
CA GLY A 42 -5.45 13.34 13.05
C GLY A 42 -6.11 12.04 13.51
N LEU A 43 -5.59 10.88 13.07
CA LEU A 43 -6.24 9.58 13.25
C LEU A 43 -6.09 9.00 14.66
N LYS A 44 -5.34 9.65 15.56
CA LYS A 44 -5.19 9.23 16.95
C LYS A 44 -6.53 9.20 17.71
N ASP A 45 -7.45 10.12 17.41
CA ASP A 45 -8.62 10.37 18.26
C ASP A 45 -9.98 10.08 17.58
N LYS A 46 -10.02 9.84 16.25
CA LYS A 46 -11.28 9.84 15.46
C LYS A 46 -11.69 8.51 14.84
N GLY A 47 -11.15 7.39 15.32
CA GLY A 47 -11.36 6.11 14.66
C GLY A 47 -10.49 6.03 13.41
N ASN A 48 -9.60 5.05 13.43
CA ASN A 48 -8.48 4.96 12.51
C ASN A 48 -8.96 4.47 11.13
N ASN A 49 -9.36 5.41 10.26
CA ASN A 49 -9.89 5.19 8.90
C ASN A 49 -8.81 4.80 7.87
N LEU A 50 -7.56 4.59 8.31
CA LEU A 50 -6.50 4.10 7.45
C LEU A 50 -6.85 2.68 7.00
N ASN A 51 -7.03 2.52 5.69
CA ASN A 51 -7.43 1.24 5.09
C ASN A 51 -6.56 0.94 3.86
N TRP A 52 -6.74 -0.25 3.30
CA TRP A 52 -5.95 -0.73 2.18
C TRP A 52 -6.03 0.18 0.95
N LYS A 53 -7.14 0.90 0.71
CA LYS A 53 -7.23 1.84 -0.42
C LYS A 53 -6.29 3.02 -0.22
N THR A 54 -6.22 3.56 0.99
CA THR A 54 -5.29 4.64 1.32
C THR A 54 -3.84 4.20 1.17
N ALA A 55 -3.51 2.98 1.63
CA ALA A 55 -2.19 2.39 1.47
C ALA A 55 -1.82 2.18 -0.02
N MET A 56 -2.73 1.64 -0.83
CA MET A 56 -2.48 1.44 -2.26
C MET A 56 -2.34 2.77 -3.02
N SER A 57 -3.13 3.78 -2.68
CA SER A 57 -2.98 5.13 -3.26
C SER A 57 -1.65 5.78 -2.87
N TYR A 58 -1.19 5.57 -1.64
CA TYR A 58 0.13 6.01 -1.20
C TYR A 58 1.23 5.33 -2.02
N ASP A 59 1.17 4.00 -2.18
CA ASP A 59 2.12 3.23 -2.98
C ASP A 59 2.18 3.70 -4.44
N ALA A 60 1.03 3.92 -5.06
CA ALA A 60 0.95 4.43 -6.43
C ALA A 60 1.58 5.83 -6.55
N THR A 61 1.36 6.70 -5.56
CA THR A 61 1.94 8.05 -5.52
C THR A 61 3.45 8.00 -5.36
N GLN A 62 3.96 7.16 -4.46
CA GLN A 62 5.40 6.96 -4.27
C GLN A 62 6.07 6.42 -5.54
N ALA A 63 5.44 5.44 -6.19
CA ALA A 63 5.94 4.89 -7.45
C ALA A 63 6.02 5.94 -8.55
N LEU A 64 4.98 6.77 -8.69
CA LEU A 64 4.96 7.84 -9.69
C LEU A 64 6.03 8.90 -9.39
N ALA A 65 6.15 9.33 -8.14
CA ALA A 65 7.13 10.33 -7.73
C ALA A 65 8.57 9.85 -7.99
N GLU A 66 8.89 8.62 -7.59
CA GLU A 66 10.21 8.04 -7.82
C GLU A 66 10.48 7.77 -9.30
N GLY A 67 9.47 7.31 -10.06
CA GLY A 67 9.55 7.16 -11.50
C GLY A 67 9.83 8.48 -12.21
N LEU A 68 9.17 9.56 -11.81
CA LEU A 68 9.41 10.91 -12.35
C LEU A 68 10.80 11.43 -11.99
N ARG A 69 11.28 11.17 -10.76
CA ARG A 69 12.64 11.52 -10.33
C ARG A 69 13.70 10.86 -11.22
N GLN A 70 13.51 9.57 -11.54
CA GLN A 70 14.42 8.84 -12.43
C GLN A 70 14.29 9.30 -13.89
N ALA A 71 13.05 9.49 -14.37
CA ALA A 71 12.79 9.93 -15.74
C ALA A 71 13.36 11.32 -16.03
N SER A 72 13.28 12.24 -15.06
CA SER A 72 13.80 13.61 -15.15
C SER A 72 15.33 13.68 -15.07
N SER A 73 15.99 12.75 -14.37
CA SER A 73 17.46 12.66 -14.39
C SER A 73 18.02 12.27 -15.76
N ASN A 74 17.21 11.67 -16.63
CA ASN A 74 17.58 11.33 -17.99
C ASN A 74 17.14 12.41 -18.98
N ALA A 75 18.08 13.28 -19.38
CA ALA A 75 18.23 14.08 -20.61
C ALA A 75 17.01 14.75 -21.34
N CYS A 76 15.74 14.53 -20.98
CA CYS A 76 14.59 15.20 -21.60
C CYS A 76 14.64 16.73 -21.41
N ALA A 77 15.38 17.20 -20.40
CA ALA A 77 15.59 18.62 -20.11
C ALA A 77 16.52 19.33 -21.12
N ILE A 78 17.35 18.61 -21.88
CA ILE A 78 18.41 19.22 -22.70
C ILE A 78 17.96 19.58 -24.13
N GLN A 79 16.83 19.06 -24.63
CA GLN A 79 16.57 19.12 -26.08
C GLN A 79 15.25 19.71 -26.58
N THR A 80 14.35 20.23 -25.74
CA THR A 80 13.03 20.59 -26.29
C THR A 80 12.36 21.82 -25.69
N LEU A 81 12.34 22.90 -26.49
CA LEU A 81 11.51 24.10 -26.30
C LEU A 81 10.02 23.85 -26.63
N VAL A 82 9.67 22.65 -27.12
CA VAL A 82 8.32 22.27 -27.52
C VAL A 82 7.69 21.38 -26.44
N PRO A 83 6.61 21.82 -25.77
CA PRO A 83 6.00 21.08 -24.66
C PRO A 83 5.52 19.67 -25.00
N SER A 84 5.03 19.43 -26.23
CA SER A 84 4.55 18.10 -26.64
C SER A 84 5.68 17.07 -26.69
N ILE A 85 6.83 17.45 -27.27
CA ILE A 85 7.98 16.56 -27.39
C ILE A 85 8.60 16.30 -26.01
N PHE A 86 8.62 17.32 -25.13
CA PHE A 86 9.01 17.14 -23.74
C PHE A 86 8.09 16.13 -23.02
N ASN A 87 6.77 16.27 -23.17
CA ASN A 87 5.80 15.36 -22.55
C ASN A 87 5.93 13.93 -23.07
N ASP A 88 6.16 13.74 -24.37
CA ASP A 88 6.35 12.42 -24.97
C ASP A 88 7.65 11.77 -24.47
N CYS A 89 8.74 12.54 -24.40
CA CYS A 89 10.02 12.09 -23.84
C CYS A 89 9.86 11.69 -22.36
N LEU A 90 9.27 12.57 -21.55
CA LEU A 90 9.06 12.33 -20.13
C LEU A 90 8.18 11.10 -19.89
N ARG A 91 7.10 10.95 -20.66
CA ARG A 91 6.21 9.79 -20.58
C ARG A 91 6.93 8.49 -20.91
N LYS A 92 7.74 8.48 -21.99
CA LYS A 92 8.53 7.32 -22.38
C LYS A 92 9.56 6.96 -21.31
N ASN A 93 10.29 7.94 -20.79
CA ASN A 93 11.28 7.73 -19.74
C ASN A 93 10.63 7.29 -18.43
N LEU A 94 9.46 7.81 -18.08
CA LEU A 94 8.70 7.36 -16.92
C LEU A 94 8.31 5.88 -17.07
N LEU A 95 7.81 5.48 -18.23
CA LEU A 95 7.46 4.07 -18.46
C LEU A 95 8.67 3.16 -18.32
N MET A 96 9.80 3.53 -18.92
CA MET A 96 11.06 2.78 -18.80
C MET A 96 11.57 2.74 -17.36
N ALA A 97 11.44 3.86 -16.61
CA ALA A 97 11.81 3.93 -15.20
C ALA A 97 10.98 2.96 -14.36
N LEU A 98 9.65 2.98 -14.51
CA LEU A 98 8.75 2.10 -13.77
C LEU A 98 8.98 0.62 -14.08
N LYS A 99 9.34 0.28 -15.31
CA LYS A 99 9.74 -1.08 -15.71
C LYS A 99 11.13 -1.49 -15.22
N GLY A 100 11.90 -0.57 -14.63
CA GLY A 100 13.28 -0.83 -14.21
C GLY A 100 14.27 -0.95 -15.38
N GLU A 101 13.87 -0.53 -16.59
CA GLU A 101 14.69 -0.54 -17.81
C GLU A 101 15.67 0.65 -17.85
N LEU A 102 15.51 1.60 -16.92
CA LEU A 102 16.23 2.85 -16.90
C LEU A 102 17.45 2.77 -15.97
N ASN A 103 18.61 2.36 -16.50
CA ASN A 103 19.95 2.46 -15.88
C ASN A 103 20.05 2.07 -14.38
N GLN A 104 19.34 1.04 -13.92
CA GLN A 104 19.39 0.59 -12.52
C GLN A 104 19.93 -0.84 -12.42
N PRO A 105 21.10 -1.07 -11.80
CA PRO A 105 21.59 -2.43 -11.55
C PRO A 105 20.67 -3.26 -10.64
N ASN A 106 19.77 -2.61 -9.89
CA ASN A 106 18.84 -3.25 -8.95
C ASN A 106 17.35 -3.15 -9.36
N GLY A 107 17.07 -2.63 -10.56
CA GLY A 107 15.71 -2.38 -11.07
C GLY A 107 14.97 -1.24 -10.35
N PHE A 108 13.70 -1.04 -10.69
CA PHE A 108 12.85 -0.03 -10.04
C PHE A 108 12.48 -0.42 -8.61
N SER A 109 12.46 0.56 -7.71
CA SER A 109 12.04 0.41 -6.33
C SER A 109 11.59 1.75 -5.75
N ALA A 110 10.46 1.77 -5.05
CA ALA A 110 9.98 2.93 -4.31
C ALA A 110 9.57 2.56 -2.88
N MET A 111 9.41 3.58 -2.03
CA MET A 111 8.80 3.42 -0.71
C MET A 111 7.34 2.98 -0.83
N SER A 112 6.86 2.29 0.20
CA SER A 112 5.50 1.76 0.26
C SER A 112 4.91 1.84 1.67
N ALA A 113 3.61 1.61 1.78
CA ALA A 113 2.86 1.50 3.02
C ALA A 113 3.33 0.35 3.92
N VAL A 114 4.00 -0.67 3.36
CA VAL A 114 4.64 -1.77 4.11
C VAL A 114 6.11 -1.51 4.44
N GLY A 115 6.69 -0.41 3.95
CA GLY A 115 8.08 -0.03 4.22
C GLY A 115 8.91 0.26 2.97
N LYS A 116 10.23 0.35 3.17
CA LYS A 116 11.19 0.68 2.11
C LYS A 116 11.26 -0.43 1.07
N ASN A 117 11.41 -0.05 -0.19
CA ASN A 117 11.51 -0.96 -1.34
C ASN A 117 10.30 -1.89 -1.57
N GLY A 118 9.12 -1.50 -1.09
CA GLY A 118 7.92 -2.34 -1.17
C GLY A 118 7.06 -2.13 -2.43
N VAL A 119 7.41 -1.17 -3.29
CA VAL A 119 6.81 -1.09 -4.65
C VAL A 119 7.86 -1.45 -5.69
N ARG A 120 7.62 -2.53 -6.41
CA ARG A 120 8.43 -3.04 -7.52
C ARG A 120 7.49 -3.63 -8.56
N PHE A 121 7.90 -3.59 -9.82
CA PHE A 121 7.14 -4.14 -10.93
C PHE A 121 7.90 -5.26 -11.62
N ASP A 122 7.18 -6.18 -12.25
CA ASP A 122 7.73 -7.12 -13.21
C ASP A 122 7.77 -6.54 -14.63
N GLU A 123 8.18 -7.36 -15.59
CA GLU A 123 8.30 -6.98 -17.01
C GLU A 123 6.96 -6.59 -17.66
N ASN A 124 5.85 -7.08 -17.11
CA ASN A 124 4.49 -6.77 -17.57
C ASN A 124 3.95 -5.49 -16.94
N GLY A 125 4.63 -4.96 -15.93
CA GLY A 125 4.16 -3.81 -15.15
C GLY A 125 3.25 -4.21 -13.99
N ASP A 126 3.14 -5.50 -13.68
CA ASP A 126 2.41 -5.98 -12.52
C ASP A 126 3.23 -5.79 -11.25
N ARG A 127 2.54 -5.48 -10.14
CA ARG A 127 3.21 -5.29 -8.86
C ARG A 127 3.77 -6.62 -8.37
N LYS A 128 5.08 -6.66 -8.09
CA LYS A 128 5.71 -7.81 -7.45
C LYS A 128 5.19 -7.99 -6.03
N SER A 129 4.94 -9.23 -5.67
CA SER A 129 4.60 -9.64 -4.30
C SER A 129 5.68 -9.18 -3.32
N ALA A 130 5.26 -8.68 -2.16
CA ALA A 130 6.20 -8.45 -1.07
C ALA A 130 6.60 -9.82 -0.49
N LYS A 131 7.88 -10.03 -0.19
CA LYS A 131 8.30 -11.17 0.62
C LYS A 131 8.06 -10.82 2.08
N VAL A 132 7.06 -11.45 2.69
CA VAL A 132 6.84 -11.42 4.14
C VAL A 132 7.20 -12.80 4.65
N ASP A 133 8.21 -12.89 5.52
CA ASP A 133 8.70 -14.15 6.13
C ASP A 133 9.03 -15.28 5.15
N GLY A 134 9.57 -14.93 3.98
CA GLY A 134 10.00 -15.90 2.96
C GLY A 134 8.88 -16.43 2.07
N VAL A 135 7.62 -16.02 2.31
CA VAL A 135 6.48 -16.33 1.45
C VAL A 135 6.20 -15.15 0.52
N GLU A 136 6.13 -15.41 -0.78
CA GLU A 136 5.70 -14.41 -1.77
C GLU A 136 4.17 -14.27 -1.68
N GLY A 137 3.69 -13.09 -1.27
CA GLY A 137 2.26 -12.81 -1.16
C GLY A 137 1.92 -11.38 -1.58
N ILE A 138 0.74 -11.20 -2.18
CA ILE A 138 0.17 -9.89 -2.55
C ILE A 138 -0.82 -9.43 -1.46
N GLY A 139 -0.80 -10.03 -0.28
CA GLY A 139 -1.74 -9.67 0.76
C GLY A 139 -1.52 -10.32 2.11
N VAL A 140 -2.27 -9.82 3.07
CA VAL A 140 -2.34 -10.23 4.47
C VAL A 140 -3.69 -10.90 4.69
N PHE A 141 -3.69 -12.03 5.39
CA PHE A 141 -4.91 -12.68 5.84
C PHE A 141 -5.37 -12.04 7.13
N VAL A 142 -6.60 -11.52 7.13
CA VAL A 142 -7.24 -10.98 8.31
C VAL A 142 -8.52 -11.73 8.61
N GLU A 143 -8.79 -11.91 9.90
CA GLU A 143 -10.02 -12.52 10.40
C GLU A 143 -10.86 -11.45 11.10
N ILE A 144 -12.18 -11.58 10.97
CA ILE A 144 -13.14 -10.79 11.73
C ILE A 144 -13.28 -11.41 13.13
N CYS A 145 -12.61 -10.84 14.12
CA CYS A 145 -12.90 -11.19 15.51
C CYS A 145 -14.10 -10.37 16.02
N SER A 146 -15.05 -10.99 16.74
CA SER A 146 -16.02 -10.19 17.51
C SER A 146 -15.40 -9.68 18.79
N LYS A 147 -15.64 -8.41 19.11
CA LYS A 147 -15.51 -7.91 20.48
C LYS A 147 -16.63 -8.52 21.34
N VAL A 148 -16.29 -8.95 22.56
CA VAL A 148 -17.27 -9.40 23.57
C VAL A 148 -18.09 -8.23 24.13
N ASP A 149 -17.66 -6.97 23.93
CA ASP A 149 -18.19 -5.82 24.67
C ASP A 149 -18.90 -4.76 23.80
N GLY A 150 -19.74 -5.17 22.85
CA GLY A 150 -20.76 -4.29 22.24
C GLY A 150 -20.28 -3.19 21.27
N GLU A 151 -18.98 -3.02 21.05
CA GLU A 151 -18.44 -2.02 20.12
C GLU A 151 -17.83 -2.64 18.85
N GLY A 152 -18.69 -2.99 17.88
CA GLY A 152 -18.32 -3.20 16.47
C GLY A 152 -17.46 -4.44 16.14
N LEU A 153 -17.30 -4.69 14.83
CA LEU A 153 -16.37 -5.70 14.31
C LEU A 153 -14.96 -5.11 14.22
N ASN A 154 -13.95 -5.91 14.54
CA ASN A 154 -12.55 -5.55 14.35
C ASN A 154 -11.87 -6.58 13.45
N PHE A 155 -11.05 -6.09 12.52
CA PHE A 155 -10.19 -6.94 11.69
C PHE A 155 -8.84 -7.07 12.39
N ARG A 156 -8.36 -8.31 12.51
CA ARG A 156 -7.04 -8.62 13.08
C ARG A 156 -6.35 -9.67 12.22
N HIS A 157 -5.04 -9.83 12.41
CA HIS A 157 -4.34 -10.96 11.83
C HIS A 157 -4.93 -12.27 12.37
N VAL A 158 -5.00 -13.32 11.54
CA VAL A 158 -5.59 -14.62 11.92
C VAL A 158 -4.94 -15.17 13.21
N GLU A 159 -3.65 -14.95 13.39
CA GLU A 159 -2.89 -15.35 14.57
C GLU A 159 -3.35 -14.64 15.87
N GLU A 160 -3.96 -13.46 15.75
CA GLU A 160 -4.40 -12.63 16.88
C GLU A 160 -5.86 -12.89 17.31
N CYS A 161 -6.66 -13.62 16.52
CA CYS A 161 -8.03 -14.00 16.91
C CYS A 161 -8.10 -15.32 17.71
N SER A 162 -7.02 -16.12 17.72
CA SER A 162 -6.99 -17.48 18.30
C SER A 162 -6.56 -17.55 19.77
N SER A 163 -6.30 -16.41 20.40
CA SER A 163 -5.91 -16.24 21.82
C SER A 163 -7.04 -15.66 22.65
#